data_AF-A0A943PK49-F1
#
_entry.id   AF-A0A943PK49-F1
#
_cell.length_a   1.000
_cell.length_b   1.000
_cell.length_c   1.000
_cell.angle_alpha   90.00
_cell.angle_beta   90.00
_cell.angle_gamma   90.00
#
_symmetry.space_group_name_H-M   'P 1'
#
loop_
_entity.id
_entity.type
_entity.pdbx_description
1 polymer ?
#
loop_
_entity_poly.entity_id
_entity_poly.type
_entity_poly.pdbx_seq_one_letter_code
_entity_poly.pdbx_strand_id
1 'polypeptide(L)'
;MNRKKLLSLLLALVMVLSAFPISAFAAPASDIPDKMLDNPIVRALAYTGYNVQKQKDNGTIYQTGHYGGALKNNAPSILSDIHYSTSLTGKETVSDSSTVTGKAPNIARFEQYGLCCASFVTYYICNYLPNEAFCVARQNGAKRHCSLR
;
A
#
# COMPACT_ATOMS: atom_id res chain seq x y z
N MET A 1 12.21 -16.46 -49.90
CA MET A 1 10.94 -16.40 -49.12
C MET A 1 9.97 -15.49 -49.86
N ASN A 2 8.77 -15.96 -50.23
CA ASN A 2 7.82 -15.17 -51.02
C ASN A 2 7.33 -13.95 -50.24
N ARG A 3 7.30 -12.75 -50.85
CA ARG A 3 6.82 -11.49 -50.23
C ARG A 3 5.44 -11.64 -49.57
N LYS A 4 4.54 -12.43 -50.18
CA LYS A 4 3.22 -12.75 -49.64
C LYS A 4 3.28 -13.61 -48.36
N LYS A 5 4.25 -14.53 -48.28
CA LYS A 5 4.49 -15.35 -47.07
C LYS A 5 5.13 -14.52 -45.96
N LEU A 6 6.03 -13.58 -46.30
CA LEU A 6 6.61 -12.65 -45.33
C LEU A 6 5.55 -11.71 -44.74
N LEU A 7 4.68 -11.14 -45.59
CA LEU A 7 3.55 -10.31 -45.15
C LEU A 7 2.57 -11.08 -44.27
N SER A 8 2.23 -12.32 -44.65
CA SER A 8 1.34 -13.17 -43.85
C SER A 8 1.95 -13.55 -42.48
N LEU A 9 3.26 -13.77 -42.41
CA LEU A 9 3.96 -14.07 -41.16
C LEU A 9 4.00 -12.84 -40.23
N LEU A 10 4.21 -11.65 -40.81
CA LEU A 10 4.24 -10.38 -40.08
C LEU A 10 2.86 -10.04 -39.50
N LEU A 11 1.79 -10.27 -40.27
CA LEU A 11 0.42 -10.06 -39.81
C LEU A 11 0.04 -11.03 -38.69
N ALA A 12 0.45 -12.30 -38.80
CA ALA A 12 0.26 -13.29 -37.75
C ALA A 12 1.03 -12.93 -36.46
N LEU A 13 2.24 -12.40 -36.58
CA LEU A 13 3.04 -11.96 -35.44
C LEU A 13 2.39 -10.78 -34.68
N VAL A 14 1.84 -9.80 -35.41
CA VAL A 14 1.14 -8.66 -34.81
C VAL A 14 -0.11 -9.10 -34.06
N MET A 15 -0.88 -10.04 -34.62
CA MET A 15 -2.07 -10.60 -33.96
C MET A 15 -1.73 -11.37 -32.67
N VAL A 16 -0.61 -12.11 -32.67
CA VAL A 16 -0.13 -12.80 -31.47
C VAL A 16 0.38 -11.80 -30.41
N LEU A 17 1.03 -10.71 -30.85
CA LEU A 17 1.50 -9.66 -29.95
C LEU A 17 0.34 -8.86 -29.32
N SER A 18 -0.78 -8.69 -30.01
CA SER A 18 -1.98 -8.05 -29.46
C SER A 18 -2.78 -8.92 -28.49
N ALA A 19 -2.50 -10.22 -28.42
CA ALA A 19 -3.13 -11.13 -27.47
C ALA A 19 -2.44 -11.14 -26.09
N PHE A 20 -1.27 -10.49 -25.97
CA PHE A 20 -0.72 -10.20 -24.66
C PHE A 20 -1.54 -9.06 -24.06
N PRO A 21 -2.23 -9.27 -22.93
CA PRO A 21 -2.88 -8.18 -22.24
C PRO A 21 -1.80 -7.13 -22.00
N ILE A 22 -1.99 -5.94 -22.57
CA ILE A 22 -1.28 -4.75 -22.11
C ILE A 22 -1.77 -4.64 -20.67
N SER A 23 -1.02 -5.21 -19.73
CA SER A 23 -1.14 -4.86 -18.33
C SER A 23 -0.78 -3.39 -18.30
N ALA A 24 -1.80 -2.57 -18.51
CA ALA A 24 -1.73 -1.15 -18.29
C ALA A 24 -1.44 -1.04 -16.80
N PHE A 25 -0.15 -0.91 -16.49
CA PHE A 25 0.29 -0.19 -15.32
C PHE A 25 -0.35 1.18 -15.48
N ALA A 26 -1.55 1.32 -14.92
CA ALA A 26 -2.21 2.59 -14.82
C ALA A 26 -1.30 3.41 -13.92
N ALA A 27 -0.50 4.29 -14.55
CA ALA A 27 0.24 5.31 -13.83
C ALA A 27 -0.72 5.92 -12.79
N PRO A 28 -0.23 6.25 -11.57
CA PRO A 28 -1.04 6.96 -10.60
C PRO A 28 -1.77 8.08 -11.34
N ALA A 29 -3.11 8.12 -11.23
CA ALA A 29 -3.92 9.08 -11.98
C ALA A 29 -3.19 10.42 -11.95
N SER A 30 -2.80 10.95 -13.12
CA SER A 30 -1.76 12.00 -13.22
C SER A 30 -2.10 13.30 -12.51
N ASP A 31 -3.31 13.37 -11.94
CA ASP A 31 -3.89 14.52 -11.27
C ASP A 31 -3.75 14.43 -9.73
N ILE A 32 -3.20 13.35 -9.17
CA ILE A 32 -2.98 13.24 -7.71
C ILE A 32 -1.61 13.83 -7.34
N PRO A 33 -1.56 14.87 -6.49
CA PRO A 33 -0.28 15.46 -6.06
C PRO A 33 0.61 14.46 -5.31
N ASP A 34 1.92 14.51 -5.53
CA ASP A 34 2.90 13.63 -4.86
C ASP A 34 2.78 13.67 -3.32
N LYS A 35 2.49 14.85 -2.76
CA LYS A 35 2.26 15.03 -1.31
C LYS A 35 1.07 14.23 -0.75
N MET A 36 0.11 13.85 -1.60
CA MET A 36 -0.99 12.98 -1.22
C MET A 36 -0.60 11.51 -1.35
N LEU A 37 0.33 11.16 -2.24
CA LEU A 37 0.83 9.79 -2.38
C LEU A 37 1.88 9.44 -1.31
N ASP A 38 2.64 10.42 -0.84
CA ASP A 38 3.60 10.26 0.26
C ASP A 38 3.22 11.15 1.45
N ASN A 39 2.36 10.60 2.31
CA ASN A 39 1.99 11.22 3.58
C ASN A 39 2.00 10.20 4.73
N PRO A 40 2.07 10.64 5.99
CA PRO A 40 2.18 9.73 7.13
C PRO A 40 1.00 8.77 7.27
N ILE A 41 -0.22 9.15 6.86
CA ILE A 41 -1.40 8.26 6.95
C ILE A 41 -1.27 7.10 5.96
N VAL A 42 -0.81 7.39 4.73
CA VAL A 42 -0.58 6.37 3.70
C VAL A 42 0.53 5.41 4.11
N ARG A 43 1.59 5.92 4.75
CA ARG A 43 2.65 5.06 5.29
C ARG A 43 2.18 4.24 6.50
N ALA A 44 1.36 4.82 7.37
CA ALA A 44 0.72 4.08 8.48
C ALA A 44 -0.13 2.93 7.96
N LEU A 45 -0.89 3.17 6.88
CA LEU A 45 -1.67 2.14 6.23
C LEU A 45 -0.77 1.05 5.63
N ALA A 46 0.32 1.42 4.97
CA ALA A 46 1.30 0.44 4.48
C ALA A 46 1.90 -0.41 5.62
N TYR A 47 2.17 0.21 6.77
CA TYR A 47 2.70 -0.47 7.95
C TYR A 47 1.76 -1.54 8.51
N THR A 48 0.45 -1.40 8.32
CA THR A 48 -0.50 -2.46 8.71
C THR A 48 -0.49 -3.68 7.79
N GLY A 49 0.32 -3.67 6.73
CA GLY A 49 0.34 -4.71 5.70
C GLY A 49 -0.56 -4.42 4.50
N TYR A 50 -1.19 -3.24 4.46
CA TYR A 50 -1.99 -2.84 3.31
C TYR A 50 -1.09 -2.50 2.12
N ASN A 51 -1.39 -3.05 0.94
CA ASN A 51 -0.54 -2.88 -0.24
C ASN A 51 -0.82 -1.56 -0.97
N VAL A 52 -0.39 -0.46 -0.35
CA VAL A 52 -0.46 0.89 -0.90
C VAL A 52 0.30 0.99 -2.22
N GLN A 53 1.46 0.34 -2.35
CA GLN A 53 2.26 0.44 -3.56
C GLN A 53 1.52 -0.12 -4.77
N LYS A 54 0.87 -1.28 -4.62
CA LYS A 54 0.01 -1.85 -5.67
C LYS A 54 -1.14 -0.93 -6.05
N GLN A 55 -1.70 -0.16 -5.11
CA GLN A 55 -2.71 0.85 -5.45
C GLN A 55 -2.16 2.03 -6.22
N LYS A 56 -0.94 2.47 -5.89
CA LYS A 56 -0.23 3.52 -6.64
C LYS A 56 0.10 3.04 -8.05
N ASP A 57 0.62 1.84 -8.19
CA ASP A 57 1.02 1.22 -9.47
C ASP A 57 -0.17 0.91 -10.38
N ASN A 58 -1.35 0.66 -9.79
CA ASN A 58 -2.60 0.46 -10.52
C ASN A 58 -3.39 1.77 -10.70
N GLY A 59 -2.89 2.90 -10.18
CA GLY A 59 -3.59 4.18 -10.19
C GLY A 59 -4.94 4.21 -9.49
N THR A 60 -5.20 3.26 -8.59
CA THR A 60 -6.49 3.09 -7.88
C THR A 60 -6.52 3.74 -6.50
N ILE A 61 -5.39 4.29 -6.03
CA ILE A 61 -5.33 5.02 -4.76
C ILE A 61 -6.29 6.22 -4.81
N TYR A 62 -7.10 6.39 -3.76
CA TYR A 62 -8.16 7.40 -3.65
C TYR A 62 -9.31 7.31 -4.67
N GLN A 63 -9.37 6.26 -5.50
CA GLN A 63 -10.49 6.08 -6.42
C GLN A 63 -11.70 5.43 -5.75
N THR A 64 -12.89 5.95 -6.07
CA THR A 64 -14.16 5.36 -5.64
C THR A 64 -14.25 3.89 -6.05
N GLY A 65 -14.65 3.02 -5.12
CA GLY A 65 -14.73 1.58 -5.36
C GLY A 65 -13.40 0.82 -5.19
N HIS A 66 -12.31 1.53 -4.90
CA HIS A 66 -10.98 0.95 -4.64
C HIS A 66 -10.50 1.19 -3.20
N TYR A 67 -11.41 1.26 -2.24
CA TYR A 67 -11.09 1.32 -0.81
C TYR A 67 -12.14 0.58 0.02
N GLY A 68 -11.78 0.28 1.27
CA GLY A 68 -12.67 -0.38 2.23
C GLY A 68 -13.20 -1.73 1.73
N GLY A 69 -14.49 -1.99 1.98
CA GLY A 69 -15.13 -3.27 1.65
C GLY A 69 -15.16 -3.61 0.15
N ALA A 70 -15.10 -2.62 -0.74
CA ALA A 70 -15.11 -2.86 -2.19
C ALA A 70 -13.86 -3.64 -2.66
N LEU A 71 -12.72 -3.43 -2.00
CA LEU A 71 -11.49 -4.15 -2.29
C LEU A 71 -11.58 -5.65 -1.98
N LYS A 72 -12.47 -6.07 -1.07
CA LYS A 72 -12.67 -7.50 -0.77
C LYS A 72 -13.10 -8.28 -2.01
N ASN A 73 -13.87 -7.64 -2.89
CA ASN A 73 -14.39 -8.25 -4.11
C ASN A 73 -13.48 -8.01 -5.31
N ASN A 74 -12.96 -6.78 -5.44
CA ASN A 74 -12.29 -6.36 -6.68
C ASN A 74 -10.77 -6.59 -6.65
N ALA A 75 -10.13 -6.51 -5.48
CA ALA A 75 -8.68 -6.63 -5.34
C ALA A 75 -8.26 -7.00 -3.91
N PRO A 76 -8.60 -8.21 -3.42
CA PRO A 76 -8.36 -8.60 -2.02
C PRO A 76 -6.89 -8.57 -1.63
N SER A 77 -5.97 -8.79 -2.59
CA SER A 77 -4.52 -8.70 -2.39
C SER A 77 -3.99 -7.31 -1.97
N ILE A 78 -4.84 -6.28 -1.96
CA ILE A 78 -4.48 -4.94 -1.47
C ILE A 78 -4.72 -4.81 0.03
N LEU A 79 -5.68 -5.57 0.58
CA LEU A 79 -6.05 -5.48 1.98
C LEU A 79 -4.95 -6.08 2.87
N SER A 80 -4.78 -5.49 4.05
CA SER A 80 -4.06 -6.14 5.15
C SER A 80 -4.87 -7.31 5.72
N ASP A 81 -4.22 -8.18 6.47
CA ASP A 81 -4.88 -9.28 7.20
C ASP A 81 -5.73 -8.79 8.40
N ILE A 82 -5.63 -7.51 8.75
CA ILE A 82 -6.46 -6.86 9.78
C ILE A 82 -7.90 -6.71 9.28
N HIS A 83 -8.82 -7.42 9.93
CA HIS A 83 -10.26 -7.32 9.68
C HIS A 83 -10.91 -6.24 10.57
N TYR A 84 -12.15 -5.87 10.24
CA TYR A 84 -12.90 -4.89 11.03
C TYR A 84 -13.41 -5.52 12.33
N SER A 85 -13.11 -4.90 13.47
CA SER A 85 -13.60 -5.33 14.80
C SER A 85 -13.49 -4.21 15.84
N THR A 86 -14.29 -4.27 16.89
CA THR A 86 -14.31 -3.29 17.99
C THR A 86 -13.60 -3.78 19.25
N SER A 87 -12.93 -4.93 19.21
CA SER A 87 -12.31 -5.55 20.39
C SER A 87 -11.04 -4.85 20.90
N LEU A 88 -10.35 -4.11 20.04
CA LEU A 88 -9.09 -3.44 20.36
C LEU A 88 -9.20 -1.92 20.29
N THR A 89 -8.34 -1.26 21.05
CA THR A 89 -8.33 0.21 21.17
C THR A 89 -7.41 0.90 20.17
N GLY A 90 -6.49 0.16 19.55
CA GLY A 90 -5.43 0.69 18.71
C GLY A 90 -4.19 1.15 19.49
N LYS A 91 -4.15 0.99 20.81
CA LYS A 91 -2.98 1.33 21.67
C LYS A 91 -2.04 0.15 21.93
N GLU A 92 -2.39 -1.01 21.40
CA GLU A 92 -1.67 -2.25 21.64
C GLU A 92 -0.29 -2.19 20.97
N THR A 93 0.76 -2.42 21.76
CA THR A 93 2.17 -2.31 21.36
C THR A 93 2.96 -3.54 21.77
N VAL A 94 4.12 -3.71 21.15
CA VAL A 94 5.17 -4.67 21.52
C VAL A 94 6.48 -3.92 21.71
N SER A 95 7.38 -4.47 22.53
CA SER A 95 8.71 -3.90 22.69
C SER A 95 9.49 -4.00 21.38
N ASP A 96 10.07 -2.88 20.94
CA ASP A 96 10.90 -2.81 19.75
C ASP A 96 11.97 -1.72 19.92
N SER A 97 13.21 -2.15 20.14
CA SER A 97 14.36 -1.26 20.36
C SER A 97 14.82 -0.52 19.10
N SER A 98 14.33 -0.91 17.91
CA SER A 98 14.60 -0.18 16.67
C SER A 98 13.78 1.11 16.57
N THR A 99 12.72 1.22 17.37
CA THR A 99 11.85 2.40 17.44
C THR A 99 12.26 3.34 18.55
N VAL A 100 11.83 4.59 18.43
CA VAL A 100 12.28 5.69 19.30
C VAL A 100 11.66 5.64 20.67
N THR A 101 10.43 5.16 20.74
CA THR A 101 9.73 4.95 22.01
C THR A 101 10.09 3.61 22.66
N GLY A 102 10.91 2.78 22.00
CA GLY A 102 11.15 1.39 22.41
C GLY A 102 9.94 0.48 22.22
N LYS A 103 8.91 0.93 21.49
CA LYS A 103 7.65 0.22 21.27
C LYS A 103 7.21 0.34 19.82
N ALA A 104 6.80 -0.77 19.22
CA ALA A 104 6.14 -0.81 17.92
C ALA A 104 4.65 -1.16 18.07
N PRO A 105 3.79 -0.76 17.12
CA PRO A 105 2.41 -1.24 17.08
C PRO A 105 2.33 -2.77 16.99
N ASN A 106 1.41 -3.39 17.73
CA ASN A 106 1.26 -4.84 17.74
C ASN A 106 0.40 -5.34 16.57
N ILE A 107 1.00 -5.39 15.38
CA ILE A 107 0.31 -5.80 14.13
C ILE A 107 -0.32 -7.19 14.25
N ALA A 108 0.39 -8.17 14.80
CA ALA A 108 -0.14 -9.54 14.97
C ALA A 108 -1.42 -9.56 15.83
N ARG A 109 -1.48 -8.74 16.88
CA ARG A 109 -2.69 -8.62 17.71
C ARG A 109 -3.83 -7.94 16.94
N PHE A 110 -3.53 -6.95 16.10
CA PHE A 110 -4.53 -6.33 15.23
C PHE A 110 -5.05 -7.31 14.16
N GLU A 111 -4.20 -8.14 13.58
CA GLU A 111 -4.61 -9.20 12.63
C GLU A 111 -5.56 -10.20 13.31
N GLN A 112 -5.26 -10.58 14.56
CA GLN A 112 -6.03 -11.56 15.31
C GLN A 112 -7.41 -11.06 15.77
N TYR A 113 -7.50 -9.82 16.27
CA TYR A 113 -8.72 -9.31 16.90
C TYR A 113 -9.42 -8.21 16.11
N GLY A 114 -8.80 -7.72 15.04
CA GLY A 114 -9.29 -6.66 14.18
C GLY A 114 -9.15 -5.24 14.74
N LEU A 115 -9.39 -4.25 13.87
CA LEU A 115 -9.39 -2.82 14.19
C LEU A 115 -10.60 -2.13 13.56
N CYS A 116 -11.28 -1.29 14.32
CA CYS A 116 -12.33 -0.41 13.80
C CYS A 116 -11.73 0.93 13.36
N CYS A 117 -12.55 1.76 12.70
CA CYS A 117 -12.10 3.06 12.20
C CYS A 117 -11.51 3.96 13.30
N ALA A 118 -12.15 4.00 14.48
CA ALA A 118 -11.68 4.81 15.60
C ALA A 118 -10.37 4.26 16.20
N SER A 119 -10.24 2.93 16.27
CA SER A 119 -9.02 2.28 16.74
C SER A 119 -7.85 2.46 15.77
N PHE A 120 -8.11 2.53 14.45
CA PHE A 120 -7.07 2.89 13.47
C PHE A 120 -6.54 4.31 13.70
N VAL A 121 -7.42 5.29 13.98
CA VAL A 121 -6.99 6.66 14.30
C VAL A 121 -6.14 6.67 15.57
N THR A 122 -6.52 5.88 16.58
CA THR A 122 -5.75 5.73 17.82
C THR A 122 -4.39 5.08 17.55
N TYR A 123 -4.34 4.03 16.74
CA TYR A 123 -3.09 3.42 16.27
C TYR A 123 -2.17 4.45 15.59
N TYR A 124 -2.73 5.24 14.67
CA TYR A 124 -1.98 6.25 13.95
C TYR A 124 -1.36 7.29 14.89
N ILE A 125 -2.16 7.84 15.80
CA ILE A 125 -1.72 8.92 16.69
C ILE A 125 -0.84 8.41 17.84
N CYS A 126 -1.20 7.29 18.47
CA CYS A 126 -0.57 6.84 19.71
C CYS A 126 0.59 5.86 19.50
N ASN A 127 0.61 5.13 18.37
CA ASN A 127 1.63 4.11 18.13
C ASN A 127 2.50 4.41 16.90
N TYR A 128 1.91 4.88 15.81
CA TYR A 128 2.66 5.09 14.56
C TYR A 128 3.44 6.41 14.56
N LEU A 129 2.76 7.54 14.74
CA LEU A 129 3.37 8.87 14.71
C LEU A 129 4.53 9.06 15.70
N PRO A 130 4.47 8.60 16.97
CA PRO A 130 5.56 8.76 17.92
C PRO A 130 6.86 8.07 17.49
N ASN A 131 6.74 7.03 16.65
CA ASN A 131 7.88 6.28 16.13
C ASN A 131 8.38 6.84 14.79
N GLU A 132 7.51 7.44 13.97
CA GLU A 132 7.86 8.15 12.74
C GLU A 132 8.52 9.52 12.98
N ALA A 133 8.10 10.26 14.02
CA ALA A 133 8.54 11.64 14.24
C ALA A 133 10.07 11.78 14.38
N PHE A 134 10.75 10.75 14.86
CA PHE A 134 12.21 10.75 14.94
C PHE A 134 12.89 10.14 13.69
N CYS A 135 12.21 9.28 12.91
CA CYS A 135 12.65 9.03 11.54
C CYS A 135 12.75 10.35 10.77
N VAL A 136 11.80 11.28 10.99
CA VAL A 136 11.84 12.65 10.43
C VAL A 136 12.91 13.54 11.09
N ALA A 137 13.11 13.49 12.41
CA ALA A 137 14.18 14.27 13.06
C ALA A 137 15.62 13.82 12.66
N ARG A 138 15.79 12.55 12.27
CA ARG A 138 17.03 11.97 11.73
C ARG A 138 17.16 12.15 10.20
N GLN A 139 16.25 12.89 9.55
CA GLN A 139 16.33 13.26 8.12
C GLN A 139 17.13 14.54 7.85
N ASN A 140 17.69 15.19 8.88
CA ASN A 140 18.65 16.30 8.75
C ASN A 140 20.04 15.84 8.27
N GLY A 141 20.13 15.13 7.13
CA GLY A 141 21.40 14.91 6.43
C GLY A 141 21.61 13.59 5.70
N ALA A 142 20.74 12.59 5.81
CA ALA A 142 20.90 11.35 5.04
C ALA A 142 19.56 10.67 4.74
N LYS A 143 19.23 10.52 3.45
CA LYS A 143 18.13 9.67 2.98
C LYS A 143 18.40 8.23 3.45
N ARG A 144 17.75 7.83 4.54
CA ARG A 144 17.49 6.41 4.83
C ARG A 144 15.99 6.22 4.80
N HIS A 145 15.54 5.33 3.92
CA HIS A 145 14.22 4.73 4.03
C HIS A 145 14.12 4.16 5.44
N CYS A 146 13.20 4.67 6.27
CA CYS A 146 12.77 3.92 7.44
C CYS A 146 12.02 2.70 6.92
N SER A 147 12.77 1.59 6.72
CA SER A 147 12.19 0.27 6.53
C SER A 147 11.60 -0.11 7.87
N LEU A 148 10.32 0.18 8.01
CA LEU A 148 9.50 -0.34 9.07
C LEU A 148 8.83 -1.57 8.46
N ARG A 149 9.41 -2.74 8.83
CA ARG A 149 9.33 -4.06 8.19
C ARG A 149 10.23 -4.25 6.97
#